data_AF-A0A177LSJ6-F1
#
_entry.id   AF-A0A177LSJ6-F1
#
_cell.length_a   1.000
_cell.length_b   1.000
_cell.length_c   1.000
_cell.angle_alpha   90.00
_cell.angle_beta   90.00
_cell.angle_gamma   90.00
#
_symmetry.space_group_name_H-M   'P 1'
#
loop_
_entity.id
_entity.type
_entity.pdbx_description
1 polymer ?
#
loop_
_entity_poly.entity_id
_entity_poly.type
_entity_poly.pdbx_seq_one_letter_code
_entity_poly.pdbx_strand_id
1 'polypeptide(L)'
;MSYFLWVEDFENDAFVTAEQVFGGVLNKSSFDEKPVALKQQLRNQGVFLELDLQAGLDFITKELSIKIDYAILDIDLKAHDGEINSDFLKLLADFENYQPHEDEAEDDELRKQACLKLKSIAGFYLYTKLVDEIGFPKQHILFCSNHGDKTEGIKEAFNAAKIALPEIYGKSDPYVQTWIRSCYNNPYSRLRRGIIEACTFLKDKKLRFNQYGADDKKPVDLDIENYLEILKLFLPLREPADIQSMYKLFVRTLAHEWDEAVKPRKLDKTALAFSWIMKMTRNWSAHTRVFDRLKAKDVAFLFIVNMRAMFDLGGDSTPYEKHLLSLFDQTLSVDEFRKIFGTSHKDRKIPLTQKYALLIDKYGKNYEASNFHDLLNEFQKKQSGNEDFLMQGLYQVFWFLTSNGFVYIDTHKIQDQKYLNYNFAYFNYAADEYSLEFGRHIYNTSFLQA
;
A
#
# COMPACT_ATOMS: atom_id res chain seq x y z
N MET A 1 6.13 1.93 1.47
CA MET A 1 7.18 0.89 1.39
C MET A 1 6.61 -0.46 1.79
N SER A 2 7.20 -1.58 1.36
CA SER A 2 6.84 -2.89 1.93
C SER A 2 7.41 -3.04 3.34
N TYR A 3 6.78 -3.86 4.19
CA TYR A 3 7.24 -4.05 5.58
C TYR A 3 8.06 -5.33 5.75
N PHE A 4 9.12 -5.23 6.55
CA PHE A 4 10.08 -6.31 6.79
C PHE A 4 10.11 -6.69 8.26
N LEU A 5 10.10 -7.99 8.57
CA LEU A 5 10.69 -8.49 9.81
C LEU A 5 12.18 -8.75 9.53
N TRP A 6 13.05 -8.30 10.42
CA TRP A 6 14.47 -8.63 10.39
C TRP A 6 14.85 -9.18 11.77
N VAL A 7 15.27 -10.44 11.82
CA VAL A 7 15.76 -11.07 13.05
C VAL A 7 17.28 -11.18 12.98
N GLU A 8 17.97 -10.50 13.88
CA GLU A 8 19.41 -10.25 13.82
C GLU A 8 19.97 -9.96 15.21
N ASP A 9 21.01 -10.68 15.63
CA ASP A 9 21.61 -10.51 16.96
C ASP A 9 22.83 -9.56 17.00
N PHE A 10 23.28 -9.08 15.84
CA PHE A 10 24.42 -8.17 15.66
C PHE A 10 25.65 -8.60 16.47
N GLU A 11 26.37 -9.61 15.98
CA GLU A 11 27.68 -9.96 16.55
C GLU A 11 28.77 -8.89 16.30
N ASN A 12 28.54 -8.02 15.32
CA ASN A 12 29.42 -6.92 14.93
C ASN A 12 28.68 -5.56 15.06
N ASP A 13 29.29 -4.52 14.51
CA ASP A 13 28.70 -3.19 14.43
C ASP A 13 27.30 -3.21 13.76
N ALA A 14 26.29 -2.77 14.51
CA ALA A 14 24.89 -2.77 14.09
C ALA A 14 24.62 -1.78 12.96
N PHE A 15 25.34 -0.66 12.95
CA PHE A 15 25.25 0.35 11.92
C PHE A 15 25.77 -0.19 10.58
N VAL A 16 26.97 -0.78 10.59
CA VAL A 16 27.58 -1.37 9.38
C VAL A 16 26.70 -2.46 8.80
N THR A 17 26.18 -3.33 9.66
CA THR A 17 25.29 -4.42 9.26
C THR A 17 23.99 -3.89 8.64
N ALA A 18 23.34 -2.90 9.27
CA ALA A 18 22.14 -2.26 8.73
C ALA A 18 22.41 -1.52 7.41
N GLU A 19 23.55 -0.85 7.28
CA GLU A 19 23.96 -0.19 6.03
C GLU A 19 24.20 -1.20 4.91
N GLN A 20 24.83 -2.34 5.21
CA GLN A 20 25.05 -3.41 4.24
C GLN A 20 23.74 -4.03 3.74
N VAL A 21 22.77 -4.23 4.64
CA VAL A 21 21.49 -4.86 4.31
C VAL A 21 20.53 -3.84 3.66
N PHE A 22 20.30 -2.69 4.30
CA PHE A 22 19.26 -1.73 3.91
C PHE A 22 19.78 -0.43 3.26
N GLY A 23 21.10 -0.20 3.18
CA GLY A 23 21.66 1.05 2.63
C GLY A 23 21.31 1.31 1.16
N GLY A 24 20.83 0.29 0.43
CA GLY A 24 20.30 0.44 -0.92
C GLY A 24 18.90 1.07 -1.02
N VAL A 25 18.19 1.22 0.10
CA VAL A 25 16.80 1.72 0.15
C VAL A 25 16.54 2.73 1.28
N LEU A 26 17.32 2.71 2.36
CA LEU A 26 17.21 3.64 3.49
C LEU A 26 18.39 4.61 3.52
N ASN A 27 18.13 5.81 4.04
CA ASN A 27 19.17 6.83 4.23
C ASN A 27 20.07 6.48 5.41
N LYS A 28 21.36 6.81 5.29
CA LYS A 28 22.38 6.57 6.32
C LYS A 28 22.02 7.14 7.71
N SER A 29 21.25 8.23 7.76
CA SER A 29 20.73 8.83 9.00
C SER A 29 19.66 8.00 9.71
N SER A 30 19.22 6.89 9.12
CA SER A 30 18.23 5.96 9.69
C SER A 30 18.89 4.80 10.43
N PHE A 31 20.23 4.79 10.51
CA PHE A 31 21.01 3.74 11.15
C PHE A 31 21.70 4.28 12.41
N ASP A 32 21.78 3.44 13.43
CA ASP A 32 22.39 3.73 14.73
C ASP A 32 23.34 2.59 15.11
N GLU A 33 24.42 2.91 15.81
CA GLU A 33 25.38 1.93 16.32
C GLU A 33 24.77 1.08 17.45
N LYS A 34 23.78 1.61 18.18
CA LYS A 34 23.11 0.89 19.28
C LYS A 34 21.91 0.10 18.75
N PRO A 35 21.87 -1.24 18.89
CA PRO A 35 20.77 -2.06 18.37
C PRO A 35 19.37 -1.63 18.80
N VAL A 36 19.21 -1.19 20.05
CA VAL A 36 17.91 -0.72 20.59
C VAL A 36 17.46 0.57 19.91
N ALA A 37 18.38 1.52 19.67
CA ALA A 37 18.07 2.77 18.98
C ALA A 37 17.80 2.51 17.48
N LEU A 38 18.60 1.64 16.86
CA LEU A 38 18.42 1.18 15.49
C LEU A 38 17.03 0.56 15.28
N LYS A 39 16.60 -0.35 16.19
CA LYS A 39 15.26 -0.95 16.16
C LYS A 39 14.16 0.09 16.11
N GLN A 40 14.24 1.14 16.93
CA GLN A 40 13.23 2.20 16.95
C GLN A 40 13.27 3.06 15.67
N GLN A 41 14.44 3.36 15.13
CA GLN A 41 14.60 4.12 13.89
C GLN A 41 14.06 3.37 12.68
N LEU A 42 14.42 2.08 12.55
CA LEU A 42 14.00 1.19 11.48
C LEU A 42 12.50 0.93 11.49
N ARG A 43 11.87 0.89 12.68
CA ARG A 43 10.42 0.72 12.81
C ARG A 43 9.64 1.82 12.08
N ASN A 44 10.14 3.06 12.12
CA ASN A 44 9.52 4.19 11.39
C ASN A 44 9.67 4.06 9.87
N GLN A 45 10.57 3.19 9.41
CA GLN A 45 10.80 2.83 8.01
C GLN A 45 10.16 1.48 7.64
N GLY A 46 9.26 0.95 8.48
CA GLY A 46 8.55 -0.31 8.21
C GLY A 46 9.42 -1.55 8.34
N VAL A 47 10.58 -1.44 9.01
CA VAL A 47 11.47 -2.56 9.30
C VAL A 47 11.38 -2.86 10.80
N PHE A 48 10.81 -4.01 11.12
CA PHE A 48 10.66 -4.52 12.49
C PHE A 48 11.87 -5.39 12.82
N LEU A 49 12.78 -4.83 13.61
CA LEU A 49 14.01 -5.50 14.00
C LEU A 49 13.83 -6.24 15.33
N GLU A 50 14.08 -7.54 15.35
CA GLU A 50 14.11 -8.37 16.56
C GLU A 50 15.52 -8.91 16.80
N LEU A 51 15.97 -8.87 18.05
CA LEU A 51 17.39 -9.02 18.38
C LEU A 51 17.81 -10.42 18.79
N ASP A 52 16.86 -11.34 18.94
CA ASP A 52 17.11 -12.72 19.36
C ASP A 52 15.99 -13.65 18.89
N LEU A 53 16.20 -14.95 19.08
CA LEU A 53 15.25 -15.98 18.69
C LEU A 53 13.91 -15.84 19.44
N GLN A 54 13.92 -15.63 20.76
CA GLN A 54 12.70 -15.48 21.56
C GLN A 54 11.84 -14.30 21.06
N ALA A 55 12.44 -13.14 20.87
CA ALA A 55 11.77 -11.94 20.39
C ALA A 55 11.25 -12.11 18.95
N GLY A 56 12.03 -12.76 18.08
CA GLY A 56 11.59 -13.12 16.72
C GLY A 56 10.36 -14.03 16.75
N LEU A 57 10.35 -15.06 17.60
CA LEU A 57 9.21 -15.97 17.75
C LEU A 57 7.97 -15.30 18.34
N ASP A 58 8.17 -14.43 19.33
CA ASP A 58 7.10 -13.64 19.90
C ASP A 58 6.44 -12.75 18.85
N PHE A 59 7.25 -12.08 18.03
CA PHE A 59 6.76 -11.27 16.92
C PHE A 59 5.99 -12.11 15.90
N ILE A 60 6.56 -13.26 15.50
CA ILE A 60 5.94 -14.16 14.52
C ILE A 60 4.59 -14.69 15.01
N THR A 61 4.50 -15.05 16.29
CA THR A 61 3.29 -15.66 16.86
C THR A 61 2.20 -14.61 17.10
N LYS A 62 2.58 -13.40 17.52
CA LYS A 62 1.62 -12.39 17.98
C LYS A 62 1.26 -11.35 16.91
N GLU A 63 2.16 -11.06 15.97
CA GLU A 63 2.05 -9.86 15.13
C GLU A 63 2.10 -10.11 13.60
N LEU A 64 2.51 -11.31 13.16
CA LEU A 64 2.90 -11.55 11.76
C LEU A 64 1.79 -11.35 10.73
N SER A 65 0.60 -11.91 10.98
CA SER A 65 -0.46 -12.11 9.98
C SER A 65 -0.96 -10.80 9.34
N ILE A 66 -0.74 -9.67 10.01
CA ILE A 66 -1.18 -8.36 9.56
C ILE A 66 0.00 -7.41 9.34
N LYS A 67 1.18 -7.59 9.97
CA LYS A 67 2.20 -6.53 10.03
C LYS A 67 3.34 -6.60 9.03
N ILE A 68 3.69 -7.76 8.45
CA ILE A 68 4.86 -7.84 7.57
C ILE A 68 4.54 -8.40 6.19
N ASP A 69 5.40 -8.08 5.22
CA ASP A 69 5.33 -8.58 3.85
C ASP A 69 6.51 -9.52 3.54
N TYR A 70 7.67 -9.26 4.16
CA TYR A 70 8.93 -9.99 3.94
C TYR A 70 9.64 -10.26 5.27
N ALA A 71 10.48 -11.30 5.32
CA ALA A 71 11.31 -11.63 6.48
C ALA A 71 12.77 -11.80 6.08
N ILE A 72 13.68 -11.31 6.91
CA ILE A 72 15.12 -11.49 6.81
C ILE A 72 15.58 -12.19 8.09
N LEU A 73 16.21 -13.34 7.97
CA LEU A 73 16.60 -14.18 9.10
C LEU A 73 18.12 -14.38 9.09
N ASP A 74 18.78 -14.10 10.21
CA ASP A 74 20.09 -14.70 10.47
C ASP A 74 19.92 -16.20 10.83
N ILE A 75 20.94 -16.99 10.55
CA ILE A 75 20.99 -18.42 10.88
C ILE A 75 21.52 -18.68 12.28
N ASP A 76 22.40 -17.80 12.77
CA ASP A 76 23.14 -17.95 14.02
C ASP A 76 22.68 -16.85 14.97
N LEU A 77 21.61 -17.13 15.73
CA LEU A 77 20.97 -16.14 16.59
C LEU A 77 21.12 -16.52 18.06
N LYS A 78 21.47 -15.57 18.91
CA LYS A 78 21.32 -15.72 20.35
C LYS A 78 19.88 -16.16 20.69
N ALA A 79 19.76 -17.09 21.65
CA ALA A 79 18.49 -17.67 22.04
C ALA A 79 17.54 -16.63 22.67
N HIS A 80 18.06 -15.79 23.57
CA HIS A 80 17.32 -14.73 24.25
C HIS A 80 18.28 -13.66 24.79
N ASP A 81 17.75 -12.47 25.08
CA ASP A 81 18.42 -11.40 25.81
C ASP A 81 17.55 -10.91 26.97
N GLY A 82 17.68 -11.54 28.15
CA GLY A 82 16.89 -11.22 29.34
C GLY A 82 16.03 -12.39 29.85
N GLU A 83 14.86 -12.08 30.41
CA GLU A 83 13.95 -13.08 30.98
C GLU A 83 13.39 -14.03 29.91
N ILE A 84 13.43 -15.32 30.22
CA ILE A 84 12.89 -16.36 29.34
C ILE A 84 11.40 -16.52 29.63
N ASN A 85 10.57 -16.43 28.59
CA ASN A 85 9.12 -16.59 28.73
C ASN A 85 8.70 -18.08 28.76
N SER A 86 7.49 -18.37 29.21
CA SER A 86 6.99 -19.75 29.34
C SER A 86 6.94 -20.51 28.02
N ASP A 87 6.65 -19.82 26.92
CA ASP A 87 6.55 -20.42 25.59
C ASP A 87 7.95 -20.85 25.09
N PHE A 88 8.96 -20.07 25.42
CA PHE A 88 10.35 -20.38 25.10
C PHE A 88 10.93 -21.49 26.00
N LEU A 89 10.56 -21.55 27.29
CA LEU A 89 10.91 -22.69 28.13
C LEU A 89 10.31 -23.99 27.58
N LYS A 90 9.06 -23.93 27.10
CA LYS A 90 8.42 -25.07 26.43
C LYS A 90 9.17 -25.46 25.16
N LEU A 91 9.62 -24.48 24.36
CA LEU A 91 10.46 -24.74 23.19
C LEU A 91 11.74 -25.49 23.55
N LEU A 92 12.46 -25.05 24.60
CA LEU A 92 13.66 -25.72 25.08
C LEU A 92 13.37 -27.16 25.55
N ALA A 93 12.23 -27.38 26.21
CA ALA A 93 11.81 -28.71 26.63
C ALA A 93 11.50 -29.62 25.43
N ASP A 94 10.75 -29.11 24.46
CA ASP A 94 10.28 -29.87 23.30
C ASP A 94 11.41 -30.22 22.31
N PHE A 95 12.37 -29.31 22.10
CA PHE A 95 13.43 -29.47 21.08
C PHE A 95 14.79 -29.86 21.65
N GLU A 96 15.13 -29.41 22.85
CA GLU A 96 16.45 -29.63 23.46
C GLU A 96 16.41 -30.54 24.69
N ASN A 97 15.24 -31.12 24.98
CA ASN A 97 14.99 -31.98 26.15
C ASN A 97 15.34 -31.30 27.49
N TYR A 98 15.24 -29.97 27.56
CA TYR A 98 15.43 -29.25 28.81
C TYR A 98 14.36 -29.67 29.83
N GLN A 99 14.81 -29.98 31.05
CA GLN A 99 13.95 -30.30 32.19
C GLN A 99 14.41 -29.44 33.37
N PRO A 100 13.51 -28.67 34.01
CA PRO A 100 13.87 -27.87 35.17
C PRO A 100 14.48 -28.72 36.28
N HIS A 101 15.55 -28.22 36.91
CA HIS A 101 16.19 -28.88 38.05
C HIS A 101 15.85 -28.18 39.38
N GLU A 102 15.82 -28.93 40.48
CA GLU A 102 15.53 -28.37 41.82
C GLU A 102 16.66 -27.46 42.32
N ASP A 103 17.90 -27.76 41.93
CA ASP A 103 19.07 -26.91 42.20
C ASP A 103 19.17 -25.80 41.15
N GLU A 104 19.12 -24.53 41.60
CA GLU A 104 19.13 -23.35 40.73
C GLU A 104 20.42 -23.24 39.89
N ALA A 105 21.57 -23.65 40.42
CA ALA A 105 22.84 -23.54 39.69
C ALA A 105 22.95 -24.62 38.60
N GLU A 106 22.48 -25.83 38.88
CA GLU A 106 22.40 -26.90 37.88
C GLU A 106 21.32 -26.60 36.83
N ASP A 107 20.17 -26.06 37.21
CA ASP A 107 19.12 -25.63 36.28
C ASP A 107 19.65 -24.55 35.32
N ASP A 108 20.34 -23.54 35.85
CA ASP A 108 20.94 -22.47 35.05
C ASP A 108 21.95 -23.02 34.02
N GLU A 109 22.73 -24.03 34.37
CA GLU A 109 23.70 -24.65 33.47
C GLU A 109 23.01 -25.51 32.39
N LEU A 110 22.04 -26.33 32.77
CA LEU A 110 21.22 -27.11 31.83
C LEU A 110 20.50 -26.19 30.83
N ARG A 111 19.96 -25.07 31.33
CA ARG A 111 19.29 -24.06 30.51
C ARG A 111 20.25 -23.39 29.53
N LYS A 112 21.44 -22.99 29.99
CA LYS A 112 22.49 -22.43 29.10
C LYS A 112 22.88 -23.40 28.00
N GLN A 113 23.06 -24.69 28.34
CA GLN A 113 23.41 -25.72 27.35
C GLN A 113 22.30 -25.92 26.32
N ALA A 114 21.03 -25.95 26.74
CA ALA A 114 19.90 -26.02 25.84
C ALA A 114 19.84 -24.79 24.90
N CYS A 115 20.02 -23.58 25.45
CA CYS A 115 20.08 -22.36 24.65
C CYS A 115 21.23 -22.35 23.62
N LEU A 116 22.40 -22.88 23.97
CA LEU A 116 23.54 -22.99 23.04
C LEU A 116 23.26 -23.94 21.87
N LYS A 117 22.61 -25.08 22.15
CA LYS A 117 22.19 -26.01 21.08
C LYS A 117 21.16 -25.35 20.18
N LEU A 118 20.15 -24.70 20.77
CA LEU A 118 19.10 -24.03 20.02
C LEU A 118 19.64 -22.88 19.15
N LYS A 119 20.67 -22.13 19.60
CA LYS A 119 21.35 -21.08 18.80
C LYS A 119 21.79 -21.62 17.44
N SER A 120 22.35 -22.84 17.38
CA SER A 120 22.86 -23.43 16.14
C SER A 120 21.79 -23.79 15.10
N ILE A 121 20.51 -23.84 15.50
CA ILE A 121 19.36 -24.16 14.65
C ILE A 121 18.28 -23.06 14.68
N ALA A 122 18.58 -21.90 15.25
CA ALA A 122 17.61 -20.82 15.48
C ALA A 122 16.94 -20.34 14.18
N GLY A 123 17.73 -20.12 13.13
CA GLY A 123 17.20 -19.73 11.82
C GLY A 123 16.31 -20.80 11.18
N PHE A 124 16.62 -22.09 11.38
CA PHE A 124 15.75 -23.19 10.94
C PHE A 124 14.40 -23.15 11.67
N TYR A 125 14.41 -22.95 12.99
CA TYR A 125 13.19 -22.91 13.78
C TYR A 125 12.27 -21.73 13.42
N LEU A 126 12.84 -20.53 13.23
CA LEU A 126 12.08 -19.38 12.73
C LEU A 126 11.47 -19.65 11.36
N TYR A 127 12.23 -20.31 10.48
CA TYR A 127 11.76 -20.66 9.15
C TYR A 127 10.62 -21.68 9.16
N THR A 128 10.73 -22.75 9.96
CA THR A 128 9.64 -23.73 10.07
C THR A 128 8.39 -23.10 10.67
N LYS A 129 8.54 -22.23 11.68
CA LYS A 129 7.41 -21.46 12.24
C LYS A 129 6.72 -20.60 11.18
N LEU A 130 7.49 -19.86 10.39
CA LEU A 130 6.97 -19.02 9.32
C LEU A 130 6.27 -19.84 8.24
N VAL A 131 6.92 -20.87 7.74
CA VAL A 131 6.50 -21.58 6.52
C VAL A 131 5.48 -22.68 6.81
N ASP A 132 5.74 -23.52 7.80
CA ASP A 132 4.93 -24.73 8.06
C ASP A 132 3.70 -24.40 8.90
N GLU A 133 3.88 -23.66 9.99
CA GLU A 133 2.77 -23.35 10.89
C GLU A 133 1.90 -22.20 10.40
N ILE A 134 2.51 -21.16 9.81
CA ILE A 134 1.79 -19.93 9.42
C ILE A 134 1.50 -19.87 7.91
N GLY A 135 2.20 -20.65 7.09
CA GLY A 135 2.04 -20.61 5.63
C GLY A 135 2.63 -19.36 4.98
N PHE A 136 3.64 -18.74 5.60
CA PHE A 136 4.34 -17.58 5.05
C PHE A 136 5.07 -17.97 3.75
N PRO A 137 5.00 -17.15 2.68
CA PRO A 137 5.58 -17.53 1.40
C PRO A 137 7.10 -17.66 1.48
N LYS A 138 7.64 -18.83 1.11
CA LYS A 138 9.08 -19.11 1.14
C LYS A 138 9.90 -18.06 0.39
N GLN A 139 9.40 -17.57 -0.75
CA GLN A 139 10.07 -16.57 -1.57
C GLN A 139 10.06 -15.15 -0.97
N HIS A 140 9.36 -14.94 0.16
CA HIS A 140 9.38 -13.70 0.93
C HIS A 140 10.35 -13.78 2.12
N ILE A 141 11.11 -14.86 2.25
CA ILE A 141 12.09 -15.06 3.32
C ILE A 141 13.49 -15.06 2.71
N LEU A 142 14.37 -14.21 3.25
CA LEU A 142 15.79 -14.17 2.91
C LEU A 142 16.60 -14.65 4.10
N PHE A 143 17.48 -15.63 3.88
CA PHE A 143 18.51 -15.99 4.84
C PHE A 143 19.76 -15.15 4.61
N CYS A 144 20.18 -14.41 5.63
CA CYS A 144 21.25 -13.43 5.54
C CYS A 144 22.19 -13.59 6.74
N SER A 145 23.37 -14.16 6.51
CA SER A 145 24.35 -14.40 7.58
C SER A 145 25.79 -14.33 7.07
N ASN A 146 26.67 -13.71 7.87
CA ASN A 146 28.11 -13.73 7.63
C ASN A 146 28.77 -15.04 8.10
N HIS A 147 28.03 -15.90 8.81
CA HIS A 147 28.50 -17.20 9.27
C HIS A 147 28.03 -18.36 8.39
N GLY A 148 27.84 -18.11 7.09
CA GLY A 148 27.47 -19.14 6.10
C GLY A 148 28.39 -20.38 6.12
N ASP A 149 29.61 -20.24 6.65
CA ASP A 149 30.58 -21.32 6.79
C ASP A 149 30.33 -22.19 8.05
N LYS A 150 29.64 -21.67 9.07
CA LYS A 150 29.23 -22.39 10.30
C LYS A 150 27.87 -23.08 10.14
N THR A 151 27.56 -23.52 8.92
CA THR A 151 26.22 -24.01 8.54
C THR A 151 25.94 -25.46 8.88
N GLU A 152 26.81 -26.17 9.61
CA GLU A 152 26.65 -27.61 9.83
C GLU A 152 25.36 -27.95 10.58
N GLY A 153 25.10 -27.32 11.74
CA GLY A 153 23.87 -27.56 12.52
C GLY A 153 22.58 -27.23 11.75
N ILE A 154 22.54 -26.07 11.08
CA ILE A 154 21.38 -25.70 10.26
C ILE A 154 21.21 -26.65 9.05
N LYS A 155 22.29 -27.03 8.36
CA LYS A 155 22.23 -27.99 7.24
C LYS A 155 21.70 -29.35 7.70
N GLU A 156 22.20 -29.84 8.83
CA GLU A 156 21.75 -31.10 9.43
C GLU A 156 20.26 -31.04 9.79
N ALA A 157 19.80 -29.94 10.40
CA ALA A 157 18.38 -29.75 10.75
C ALA A 157 17.47 -29.77 9.50
N PHE A 158 17.81 -29.02 8.45
CA PHE A 158 17.07 -29.02 7.19
C PHE A 158 17.08 -30.40 6.51
N ASN A 159 18.23 -31.09 6.49
CA ASN A 159 18.37 -32.43 5.93
C ASN A 159 17.54 -33.47 6.71
N ALA A 160 17.58 -33.43 8.04
CA ALA A 160 16.81 -34.32 8.91
C ALA A 160 15.30 -34.12 8.70
N ALA A 161 14.87 -32.87 8.54
CA ALA A 161 13.48 -32.51 8.23
C ALA A 161 13.09 -32.80 6.76
N LYS A 162 14.04 -33.19 5.90
CA LYS A 162 13.85 -33.38 4.45
C LYS A 162 13.34 -32.11 3.75
N ILE A 163 13.75 -30.96 4.25
CA ILE A 163 13.44 -29.64 3.69
C ILE A 163 14.69 -29.15 2.94
N ALA A 164 14.50 -28.65 1.72
CA ALA A 164 15.61 -28.01 1.01
C ALA A 164 16.04 -26.74 1.75
N LEU A 165 17.32 -26.68 2.14
CA LEU A 165 17.91 -25.49 2.76
C LEU A 165 17.86 -24.31 1.77
N PRO A 166 17.24 -23.18 2.14
CA PRO A 166 17.30 -21.96 1.33
C PRO A 166 18.74 -21.47 1.18
N GLU A 167 19.02 -20.77 0.08
CA GLU A 167 20.33 -20.15 -0.12
C GLU A 167 20.59 -19.11 0.96
N ILE A 168 21.80 -19.16 1.55
CA ILE A 168 22.23 -18.25 2.61
C ILE A 168 23.22 -17.28 1.98
N TYR A 169 22.91 -15.99 2.03
CA TYR A 169 23.77 -14.94 1.50
C TYR A 169 24.53 -14.23 2.62
N GLY A 170 25.77 -13.81 2.34
CA GLY A 170 26.50 -12.91 3.21
C GLY A 170 25.84 -11.53 3.25
N LYS A 171 25.92 -10.83 4.39
CA LYS A 171 25.28 -9.52 4.57
C LYS A 171 25.80 -8.46 3.59
N SER A 172 27.05 -8.58 3.16
CA SER A 172 27.69 -7.73 2.16
C SER A 172 27.47 -8.18 0.71
N ASP A 173 26.75 -9.28 0.46
CA ASP A 173 26.48 -9.78 -0.88
C ASP A 173 25.60 -8.77 -1.65
N PRO A 174 26.00 -8.34 -2.87
CA PRO A 174 25.18 -7.45 -3.70
C PRO A 174 23.76 -7.95 -3.97
N TYR A 175 23.54 -9.27 -3.94
CA TYR A 175 22.23 -9.89 -4.05
C TYR A 175 21.29 -9.43 -2.94
N VAL A 176 21.77 -9.31 -1.69
CA VAL A 176 20.94 -8.93 -0.53
C VAL A 176 20.31 -7.56 -0.74
N GLN A 177 21.11 -6.54 -1.07
CA GLN A 177 20.59 -5.20 -1.36
C GLN A 177 19.67 -5.17 -2.57
N THR A 178 19.95 -6.00 -3.58
CA THR A 178 19.12 -6.11 -4.79
C THR A 178 17.75 -6.71 -4.46
N TRP A 179 17.72 -7.77 -3.67
CA TRP A 179 16.50 -8.42 -3.20
C TRP A 179 15.69 -7.49 -2.30
N ILE A 180 16.34 -6.80 -1.37
CA ILE A 180 15.68 -5.82 -0.50
C ILE A 180 15.10 -4.68 -1.32
N ARG A 181 15.84 -4.15 -2.30
CA ARG A 181 15.35 -3.08 -3.17
C ARG A 181 14.15 -3.52 -3.99
N SER A 182 14.14 -4.74 -4.52
CA SER A 182 13.01 -5.25 -5.31
C SER A 182 11.78 -5.47 -4.43
N CYS A 183 11.94 -6.02 -3.23
CA CYS A 183 10.86 -6.23 -2.27
C CYS A 183 10.31 -4.90 -1.71
N TYR A 184 11.20 -3.97 -1.35
CA TYR A 184 10.85 -2.66 -0.80
C TYR A 184 10.02 -1.82 -1.78
N ASN A 185 10.37 -1.91 -3.07
CA ASN A 185 9.70 -1.19 -4.14
C ASN A 185 8.57 -1.98 -4.81
N ASN A 186 8.29 -3.22 -4.41
CA ASN A 186 7.23 -4.04 -5.00
C ASN A 186 5.87 -3.30 -4.91
N PRO A 187 5.25 -2.94 -6.05
CA PRO A 187 4.03 -2.16 -6.05
C PRO A 187 2.83 -2.86 -5.41
N TYR A 188 2.74 -4.19 -5.55
CA TYR A 188 1.66 -5.00 -4.99
C TYR A 188 1.70 -5.00 -3.45
N SER A 189 2.86 -5.31 -2.87
CA SER A 189 3.08 -5.33 -1.42
C SER A 189 2.82 -3.95 -0.80
N ARG A 190 3.29 -2.89 -1.46
CA ARG A 190 3.03 -1.51 -1.04
C ARG A 190 1.54 -1.16 -1.05
N LEU A 191 0.81 -1.52 -2.12
CA LEU A 191 -0.63 -1.33 -2.21
C LEU A 191 -1.37 -2.08 -1.11
N ARG A 192 -1.09 -3.38 -0.96
CA ARG A 192 -1.67 -4.23 0.08
C ARG A 192 -1.48 -3.63 1.47
N ARG A 193 -0.25 -3.21 1.79
CA ARG A 193 0.10 -2.57 3.06
C ARG A 193 -0.73 -1.30 3.31
N GLY A 194 -0.81 -0.43 2.32
CA GLY A 194 -1.58 0.81 2.43
C GLY A 194 -3.07 0.58 2.65
N ILE A 195 -3.65 -0.45 2.02
CA ILE A 195 -5.05 -0.85 2.25
C ILE A 195 -5.25 -1.37 3.67
N ILE A 196 -4.37 -2.23 4.17
CA ILE A 196 -4.45 -2.79 5.53
C ILE A 196 -4.38 -1.68 6.58
N GLU A 197 -3.44 -0.75 6.43
CA GLU A 197 -3.28 0.39 7.32
C GLU A 197 -4.49 1.31 7.30
N ALA A 198 -5.00 1.61 6.10
CA ALA A 198 -6.20 2.41 5.93
C ALA A 198 -7.39 1.77 6.64
N CYS A 199 -7.66 0.49 6.38
CA CYS A 199 -8.81 -0.20 6.97
C CYS A 199 -8.70 -0.27 8.50
N THR A 200 -7.48 -0.39 9.04
CA THR A 200 -7.25 -0.35 10.49
C THR A 200 -7.50 1.06 11.05
N PHE A 201 -7.01 2.09 10.38
CA PHE A 201 -7.18 3.49 10.79
C PHE A 201 -8.63 3.98 10.70
N LEU A 202 -9.40 3.48 9.73
CA LEU A 202 -10.74 3.98 9.41
C LEU A 202 -11.85 3.44 10.32
N LYS A 203 -11.61 2.38 11.09
CA LYS A 203 -12.62 1.78 11.99
C LYS A 203 -13.27 2.79 12.92
N ASP A 204 -12.49 3.73 13.45
CA ASP A 204 -12.96 4.71 14.43
C ASP A 204 -13.25 6.09 13.79
N LYS A 205 -13.43 6.16 12.47
CA LYS A 205 -13.62 7.42 11.74
C LYS A 205 -15.08 7.68 11.43
N LYS A 206 -15.42 8.98 11.40
CA LYS A 206 -16.78 9.44 11.14
C LYS A 206 -17.19 9.09 9.71
N LEU A 207 -18.19 8.22 9.59
CA LEU A 207 -18.79 7.88 8.31
C LEU A 207 -19.61 9.08 7.77
N ARG A 208 -19.33 9.47 6.53
CA ARG A 208 -20.07 10.48 5.76
C ARG A 208 -21.00 9.82 4.72
N PHE A 209 -20.75 8.56 4.36
CA PHE A 209 -21.42 7.85 3.28
C PHE A 209 -22.97 7.90 3.35
N ASN A 210 -23.53 7.84 4.56
CA ASN A 210 -24.99 7.89 4.78
C ASN A 210 -25.65 9.18 4.26
N GLN A 211 -24.87 10.24 4.02
CA GLN A 211 -25.36 11.51 3.48
C GLN A 211 -25.70 11.45 1.98
N TYR A 212 -25.26 10.41 1.26
CA TYR A 212 -25.52 10.22 -0.18
C TYR A 212 -26.78 9.40 -0.49
N GLY A 213 -27.53 8.95 0.53
CA GLY A 213 -28.81 8.28 0.34
C GLY A 213 -29.79 9.18 -0.41
N ALA A 214 -30.60 8.60 -1.30
CA ALA A 214 -31.66 9.34 -2.00
C ALA A 214 -32.70 9.93 -1.01
N ASP A 215 -33.27 11.10 -1.34
CA ASP A 215 -34.17 11.88 -0.47
C ASP A 215 -35.44 11.15 -0.01
N ASP A 216 -35.72 9.99 -0.61
CA ASP A 216 -36.89 9.14 -0.43
C ASP A 216 -36.56 7.73 0.11
N LYS A 217 -35.29 7.42 0.37
CA LYS A 217 -34.84 6.10 0.85
C LYS A 217 -34.24 6.19 2.25
N LYS A 218 -34.42 5.10 3.02
CA LYS A 218 -33.77 4.89 4.32
C LYS A 218 -32.25 5.13 4.21
N PRO A 219 -31.56 5.50 5.32
CA PRO A 219 -30.10 5.53 5.35
C PRO A 219 -29.53 4.27 4.69
N VAL A 220 -28.44 4.41 3.92
CA VAL A 220 -27.73 3.24 3.42
C VAL A 220 -27.25 2.47 4.64
N ASP A 221 -27.81 1.27 4.84
CA ASP A 221 -27.44 0.39 5.94
C ASP A 221 -26.16 -0.36 5.54
N LEU A 222 -25.03 0.36 5.66
CA LEU A 222 -23.72 -0.18 5.35
C LEU A 222 -23.07 -0.70 6.64
N ASP A 223 -22.83 -2.01 6.68
CA ASP A 223 -21.93 -2.61 7.66
C ASP A 223 -20.48 -2.25 7.30
N ILE A 224 -20.05 -1.08 7.80
CA ILE A 224 -18.74 -0.52 7.50
C ILE A 224 -17.61 -1.36 8.09
N GLU A 225 -17.83 -2.02 9.23
CA GLU A 225 -16.81 -2.86 9.87
C GLU A 225 -16.52 -4.09 9.01
N ASN A 226 -17.57 -4.80 8.59
CA ASN A 226 -17.42 -5.93 7.69
C ASN A 226 -16.83 -5.52 6.33
N TYR A 227 -17.27 -4.39 5.79
CA TYR A 227 -16.73 -3.85 4.55
C TYR A 227 -15.22 -3.59 4.63
N LEU A 228 -14.73 -2.93 5.70
CA LEU A 228 -13.31 -2.68 5.91
C LEU A 228 -12.52 -3.98 6.14
N GLU A 229 -13.05 -4.95 6.88
CA GLU A 229 -12.38 -6.24 7.08
C GLU A 229 -12.26 -7.04 5.78
N ILE A 230 -13.29 -7.04 4.92
CA ILE A 230 -13.23 -7.64 3.59
C ILE A 230 -12.11 -7.00 2.76
N LEU A 231 -12.05 -5.67 2.69
CA LEU A 231 -11.03 -4.96 1.91
C LEU A 231 -9.61 -5.21 2.45
N LYS A 232 -9.46 -5.23 3.78
CA LYS A 232 -8.18 -5.49 4.47
C LYS A 232 -7.61 -6.86 4.13
N LEU A 233 -8.46 -7.88 4.04
CA LEU A 233 -8.05 -9.27 3.77
C LEU A 233 -8.05 -9.62 2.28
N PHE A 234 -8.55 -8.73 1.42
CA PHE A 234 -8.81 -9.04 0.01
C PHE A 234 -7.55 -9.39 -0.77
N LEU A 235 -6.46 -8.63 -0.56
CA LEU A 235 -5.20 -8.85 -1.27
C LEU A 235 -4.33 -9.84 -0.48
N PRO A 236 -4.12 -11.07 -0.99
CA PRO A 236 -3.33 -12.07 -0.27
C PRO A 236 -1.87 -11.65 -0.12
N LEU A 237 -1.19 -12.21 0.89
CA LEU A 237 0.22 -11.92 1.12
C LEU A 237 1.10 -12.31 -0.07
N ARG A 238 0.84 -13.48 -0.68
CA ARG A 238 1.50 -13.90 -1.92
C ARG A 238 0.84 -13.19 -3.11
N GLU A 239 1.66 -12.49 -3.90
CA GLU A 239 1.21 -11.88 -5.15
C GLU A 239 0.58 -12.95 -6.08
N PRO A 240 -0.68 -12.78 -6.50
CA PRO A 240 -1.35 -13.73 -7.39
C PRO A 240 -0.70 -13.74 -8.78
N ALA A 241 -0.69 -14.92 -9.43
CA ALA A 241 -0.20 -15.04 -10.80
C ALA A 241 -1.03 -14.20 -11.79
N ASP A 242 -2.35 -14.11 -11.58
CA ASP A 242 -3.24 -13.21 -12.32
C ASP A 242 -3.63 -12.00 -11.46
N ILE A 243 -2.66 -11.10 -11.31
CA ILE A 243 -2.82 -9.86 -10.55
C ILE A 243 -3.91 -8.94 -11.12
N GLN A 244 -4.13 -8.99 -12.44
CA GLN A 244 -5.09 -8.13 -13.13
C GLN A 244 -6.53 -8.51 -12.76
N SER A 245 -6.85 -9.80 -12.79
CA SER A 245 -8.14 -10.29 -12.31
C SER A 245 -8.36 -9.97 -10.82
N MET A 246 -7.31 -10.10 -9.99
CA MET A 246 -7.40 -9.75 -8.57
C MET A 246 -7.72 -8.27 -8.35
N TYR A 247 -7.01 -7.37 -9.03
CA TYR A 247 -7.27 -5.93 -8.96
C TYR A 247 -8.66 -5.55 -9.46
N LYS A 248 -9.13 -6.18 -10.55
CA LYS A 248 -10.49 -5.97 -11.06
C LYS A 248 -11.55 -6.38 -10.03
N LEU A 249 -11.38 -7.54 -9.39
CA LEU A 249 -12.27 -8.01 -8.34
C LEU A 249 -12.24 -7.11 -7.10
N PHE A 250 -11.05 -6.64 -6.71
CA PHE A 250 -10.90 -5.68 -5.61
C PHE A 250 -11.66 -4.39 -5.91
N VAL A 251 -11.45 -3.78 -7.08
CA VAL A 251 -12.13 -2.54 -7.48
C VAL A 251 -13.64 -2.71 -7.57
N ARG A 252 -14.12 -3.87 -8.06
CA ARG A 252 -15.55 -4.19 -8.06
C ARG A 252 -16.12 -4.24 -6.63
N THR A 253 -15.39 -4.86 -5.71
CA THR A 253 -15.79 -4.95 -4.28
C THR A 253 -15.77 -3.57 -3.63
N LEU A 254 -14.73 -2.80 -3.88
CA LEU A 254 -14.57 -1.42 -3.42
C LEU A 254 -15.70 -0.48 -3.87
N ALA A 255 -16.19 -0.66 -5.10
CA ALA A 255 -17.20 0.21 -5.69
C ALA A 255 -18.64 -0.30 -5.46
N HIS A 256 -18.82 -1.49 -4.88
CA HIS A 256 -20.11 -2.17 -4.76
C HIS A 256 -21.18 -1.29 -4.12
N GLU A 257 -20.81 -0.59 -3.05
CA GLU A 257 -21.73 0.26 -2.26
C GLU A 257 -22.23 1.50 -3.02
N TRP A 258 -21.58 1.90 -4.11
CA TRP A 258 -21.97 3.06 -4.93
C TRP A 258 -23.05 2.71 -5.97
N ASP A 259 -24.09 2.00 -5.51
CA ASP A 259 -25.18 1.50 -6.33
C ASP A 259 -26.22 2.58 -6.68
N GLU A 260 -27.36 2.20 -7.27
CA GLU A 260 -28.42 3.16 -7.66
C GLU A 260 -29.08 3.90 -6.48
N ALA A 261 -29.06 3.36 -5.27
CA ALA A 261 -29.59 4.04 -4.09
C ALA A 261 -28.69 5.21 -3.64
N VAL A 262 -27.43 5.23 -4.08
CA VAL A 262 -26.44 6.26 -3.77
C VAL A 262 -26.37 7.30 -4.89
N LYS A 263 -26.63 8.56 -4.55
CA LYS A 263 -26.56 9.70 -5.47
C LYS A 263 -25.43 10.64 -5.06
N PRO A 264 -24.46 10.92 -5.95
CA PRO A 264 -23.47 11.96 -5.71
C PRO A 264 -24.14 13.28 -5.33
N ARG A 265 -23.73 13.85 -4.20
CA ARG A 265 -24.27 15.11 -3.66
C ARG A 265 -23.15 16.10 -3.42
N LYS A 266 -23.48 17.37 -3.57
CA LYS A 266 -22.54 18.47 -3.36
C LYS A 266 -22.41 18.79 -1.87
N LEU A 267 -21.74 17.89 -1.14
CA LEU A 267 -21.34 18.13 0.26
C LEU A 267 -20.22 19.17 0.30
N ASP A 268 -19.17 18.90 -0.48
CA ASP A 268 -18.14 19.84 -0.90
C ASP A 268 -17.69 19.46 -2.32
N LYS A 269 -16.81 20.26 -2.93
CA LYS A 269 -16.38 20.01 -4.32
C LYS A 269 -15.55 18.74 -4.49
N THR A 270 -14.72 18.40 -3.51
CA THR A 270 -13.83 17.23 -3.53
C THR A 270 -14.64 15.96 -3.31
N ALA A 271 -15.52 15.95 -2.31
CA ALA A 271 -16.46 14.87 -2.05
C ALA A 271 -17.41 14.63 -3.23
N LEU A 272 -17.88 15.70 -3.89
CA LEU A 272 -18.66 15.57 -5.12
C LEU A 272 -17.84 14.89 -6.23
N ALA A 273 -16.59 15.30 -6.41
CA ALA A 273 -15.71 14.70 -7.42
C ALA A 273 -15.48 13.21 -7.15
N PHE A 274 -15.18 12.85 -5.91
CA PHE A 274 -14.90 11.48 -5.51
C PHE A 274 -16.12 10.56 -5.59
N SER A 275 -17.29 11.03 -5.14
CA SER A 275 -18.54 10.27 -5.28
C SER A 275 -18.91 9.99 -6.74
N TRP A 276 -18.68 10.94 -7.65
CA TRP A 276 -18.85 10.70 -9.09
C TRP A 276 -17.85 9.68 -9.65
N ILE A 277 -16.56 9.78 -9.29
CA ILE A 277 -15.56 8.79 -9.70
C ILE A 277 -15.96 7.38 -9.25
N MET A 278 -16.42 7.23 -8.00
CA MET A 278 -16.85 5.92 -7.49
C MET A 278 -18.13 5.42 -8.14
N LYS A 279 -19.11 6.28 -8.41
CA LYS A 279 -20.32 5.93 -9.17
C LYS A 279 -19.98 5.42 -10.58
N MET A 280 -19.07 6.09 -11.27
CA MET A 280 -18.57 5.66 -12.58
C MET A 280 -17.84 4.33 -12.47
N THR A 281 -16.97 4.19 -11.47
CA THR A 281 -16.21 2.96 -11.20
C THR A 281 -17.14 1.77 -10.98
N ARG A 282 -18.20 1.92 -10.16
CA ARG A 282 -19.22 0.90 -9.97
C ARG A 282 -19.85 0.50 -11.30
N ASN A 283 -20.35 1.47 -12.06
CA ASN A 283 -21.04 1.22 -13.33
C ASN A 283 -20.13 0.52 -14.35
N TRP A 284 -18.87 0.92 -14.43
CA TRP A 284 -17.92 0.36 -15.39
C TRP A 284 -17.41 -1.01 -14.95
N SER A 285 -17.27 -1.27 -13.65
CA SER A 285 -16.80 -2.55 -13.11
C SER A 285 -17.75 -3.71 -13.42
N ALA A 286 -19.04 -3.42 -13.56
CA ALA A 286 -20.07 -4.42 -13.86
C ALA A 286 -20.16 -4.76 -15.35
N HIS A 287 -19.78 -3.86 -16.26
CA HIS A 287 -20.19 -3.93 -17.66
C HIS A 287 -19.08 -3.69 -18.69
N THR A 288 -17.81 -3.57 -18.27
CA THR A 288 -16.72 -3.16 -19.17
C THR A 288 -15.39 -3.87 -18.92
N ARG A 289 -14.43 -3.60 -19.80
CA ARG A 289 -13.02 -4.02 -19.71
C ARG A 289 -12.08 -2.92 -19.20
N VAL A 290 -12.61 -1.77 -18.77
CA VAL A 290 -11.80 -0.60 -18.33
C VAL A 290 -10.79 -0.98 -17.25
N PHE A 291 -11.14 -1.95 -16.42
CA PHE A 291 -10.34 -2.40 -15.28
C PHE A 291 -9.56 -3.70 -15.52
N ASP A 292 -9.40 -4.13 -16.77
CA ASP A 292 -8.67 -5.36 -17.12
C ASP A 292 -7.14 -5.18 -17.08
N ARG A 293 -6.65 -3.93 -17.01
CA ARG A 293 -5.22 -3.58 -17.07
C ARG A 293 -4.80 -2.61 -15.94
N LEU A 294 -5.40 -2.77 -14.77
CA LEU A 294 -5.10 -1.96 -13.60
C LEU A 294 -3.66 -2.16 -13.13
N LYS A 295 -3.00 -1.06 -12.78
CA LYS A 295 -1.74 -1.04 -12.03
C LYS A 295 -2.03 -0.78 -10.56
N ALA A 296 -1.04 -1.04 -9.70
CA ALA A 296 -1.17 -0.82 -8.25
C ALA A 296 -1.57 0.64 -7.92
N LYS A 297 -1.03 1.62 -8.66
CA LYS A 297 -1.37 3.05 -8.50
C LYS A 297 -2.82 3.38 -8.87
N ASP A 298 -3.42 2.64 -9.80
CA ASP A 298 -4.80 2.85 -10.24
C ASP A 298 -5.76 2.34 -9.16
N VAL A 299 -5.44 1.19 -8.56
CA VAL A 299 -6.17 0.67 -7.40
C VAL A 299 -6.02 1.58 -6.19
N ALA A 300 -4.79 2.06 -5.92
CA ALA A 300 -4.53 3.02 -4.84
C ALA A 300 -5.33 4.31 -5.01
N PHE A 301 -5.40 4.86 -6.22
CA PHE A 301 -6.22 6.03 -6.54
C PHE A 301 -7.69 5.80 -6.20
N LEU A 302 -8.28 4.72 -6.74
CA LEU A 302 -9.68 4.41 -6.51
C LEU A 302 -9.96 4.14 -5.03
N PHE A 303 -9.04 3.48 -4.33
CA PHE A 303 -9.15 3.24 -2.90
C PHE A 303 -9.16 4.54 -2.10
N ILE A 304 -8.18 5.44 -2.30
CA ILE A 304 -8.12 6.74 -1.61
C ILE A 304 -9.39 7.55 -1.88
N VAL A 305 -9.78 7.65 -3.16
CA VAL A 305 -10.99 8.35 -3.60
C VAL A 305 -12.23 7.79 -2.89
N ASN A 306 -12.34 6.47 -2.81
CA ASN A 306 -13.44 5.82 -2.12
C ASN A 306 -13.46 6.15 -0.62
N MET A 307 -12.34 5.98 0.07
CA MET A 307 -12.26 6.23 1.52
C MET A 307 -12.57 7.70 1.83
N ARG A 308 -12.08 8.65 1.04
CA ARG A 308 -12.39 10.08 1.19
C ARG A 308 -13.83 10.45 0.83
N ALA A 309 -14.47 9.67 -0.03
CA ALA A 309 -15.88 9.84 -0.31
C ALA A 309 -16.75 9.27 0.82
N MET A 310 -16.36 8.12 1.40
CA MET A 310 -17.12 7.43 2.46
C MET A 310 -16.92 8.05 3.84
N PHE A 311 -15.73 8.55 4.18
CA PHE A 311 -15.36 9.06 5.51
C PHE A 311 -15.05 10.55 5.51
N ASP A 312 -15.32 11.20 6.64
CA ASP A 312 -14.89 12.57 6.88
C ASP A 312 -13.50 12.60 7.52
N LEU A 313 -12.48 12.87 6.72
CA LEU A 313 -11.07 12.83 7.13
C LEU A 313 -10.41 14.22 7.23
N GLY A 314 -11.19 15.30 7.11
CA GLY A 314 -10.67 16.68 7.18
C GLY A 314 -9.79 17.07 5.98
N GLY A 315 -8.91 18.06 6.17
CA GLY A 315 -8.00 18.58 5.13
C GLY A 315 -6.58 18.04 5.19
N ASP A 316 -6.22 17.27 6.22
CA ASP A 316 -4.86 16.77 6.40
C ASP A 316 -4.67 15.45 5.66
N SER A 317 -3.46 15.18 5.18
CA SER A 317 -3.13 13.89 4.56
C SER A 317 -2.81 12.85 5.63
N THR A 318 -3.53 11.74 5.61
CA THR A 318 -3.29 10.63 6.55
C THR A 318 -2.04 9.83 6.19
N PRO A 319 -1.43 9.10 7.14
CA PRO A 319 -0.24 8.28 6.86
C PRO A 319 -0.45 7.24 5.74
N TYR A 320 -1.59 6.53 5.73
CA TYR A 320 -1.88 5.52 4.72
C TYR A 320 -2.06 6.14 3.31
N GLU A 321 -2.59 7.36 3.23
CA GLU A 321 -2.72 8.08 1.96
C GLU A 321 -1.37 8.47 1.41
N LYS A 322 -0.47 9.01 2.23
CA LYS A 322 0.90 9.33 1.82
C LYS A 322 1.62 8.07 1.33
N HIS A 323 1.43 6.95 2.02
CA HIS A 323 1.97 5.66 1.60
C HIS A 323 1.39 5.17 0.27
N LEU A 324 0.07 5.23 0.07
CA LEU A 324 -0.56 4.83 -1.20
C LEU A 324 -0.22 5.77 -2.36
N LEU A 325 -0.15 7.08 -2.11
CA LEU A 325 0.27 8.09 -3.09
C LEU A 325 1.73 7.91 -3.51
N SER A 326 2.57 7.31 -2.67
CA SER A 326 3.96 6.99 -3.06
C SER A 326 4.07 5.98 -4.22
N LEU A 327 2.98 5.30 -4.60
CA LEU A 327 2.92 4.44 -5.79
C LEU A 327 2.94 5.22 -7.11
N PHE A 328 2.91 6.55 -7.07
CA PHE A 328 2.99 7.41 -8.25
C PHE A 328 4.42 7.86 -8.51
N ASP A 329 5.04 7.28 -9.55
CA ASP A 329 6.47 7.48 -9.85
C ASP A 329 6.84 8.89 -10.34
N GLN A 330 5.89 9.59 -10.98
CA GLN A 330 6.10 10.90 -11.58
C GLN A 330 5.37 11.98 -10.78
N THR A 331 5.75 12.13 -9.51
CA THR A 331 5.14 13.12 -8.62
C THR A 331 5.82 14.48 -8.78
N LEU A 332 5.03 15.55 -8.89
CA LEU A 332 5.56 16.90 -8.91
C LEU A 332 6.05 17.33 -7.53
N SER A 333 7.12 18.14 -7.50
CA SER A 333 7.47 18.89 -6.29
C SER A 333 6.37 19.91 -5.95
N VAL A 334 6.32 20.33 -4.68
CA VAL A 334 5.34 21.31 -4.22
C VAL A 334 5.44 22.61 -5.03
N ASP A 335 6.64 23.08 -5.32
CA ASP A 335 6.86 24.33 -6.06
C ASP A 335 6.49 24.22 -7.54
N GLU A 336 6.77 23.07 -8.18
CA GLU A 336 6.31 22.81 -9.55
C GLU A 336 4.78 22.79 -9.63
N PHE A 337 4.13 22.11 -8.69
CA PHE A 337 2.67 22.01 -8.67
C PHE A 337 2.00 23.37 -8.40
N ARG A 338 2.55 24.18 -7.47
CA ARG A 338 2.11 25.56 -7.22
C ARG A 338 2.15 26.44 -8.48
N LYS A 339 3.20 26.29 -9.30
CA LYS A 339 3.32 27.00 -10.59
C LYS A 339 2.27 26.55 -11.62
N ILE A 340 1.72 25.35 -11.48
CA ILE A 340 0.72 24.78 -12.39
C ILE A 340 -0.70 25.22 -12.01
N PHE A 341 -1.10 25.07 -10.74
CA PHE A 341 -2.48 25.44 -10.37
C PHE A 341 -2.70 26.96 -10.29
N GLY A 342 -1.62 27.75 -10.09
CA GLY A 342 -1.66 29.21 -10.10
C GLY A 342 -2.35 29.81 -8.87
N THR A 343 -2.45 31.14 -8.78
CA THR A 343 -3.16 31.83 -7.70
C THR A 343 -4.54 32.33 -8.11
N SER A 344 -4.83 32.30 -9.42
CA SER A 344 -6.10 32.74 -10.00
C SER A 344 -6.48 31.87 -11.20
N HIS A 345 -7.71 32.05 -11.70
CA HIS A 345 -8.14 31.37 -12.93
C HIS A 345 -7.31 31.74 -14.17
N LYS A 346 -6.71 32.94 -14.21
CA LYS A 346 -5.89 33.42 -15.34
C LYS A 346 -4.51 32.80 -15.36
N ASP A 347 -3.99 32.45 -14.19
CA ASP A 347 -2.62 31.95 -14.00
C ASP A 347 -2.54 30.42 -13.99
N ARG A 348 -3.69 29.75 -13.93
CA ARG A 348 -3.81 28.30 -13.91
C ARG A 348 -3.42 27.69 -15.26
N LYS A 349 -2.51 26.72 -15.23
CA LYS A 349 -1.97 26.02 -16.42
C LYS A 349 -2.53 24.61 -16.63
N ILE A 350 -3.51 24.19 -15.83
CA ILE A 350 -4.12 22.86 -15.96
C ILE A 350 -4.91 22.80 -17.29
N PRO A 351 -4.59 21.87 -18.22
CA PRO A 351 -5.08 21.90 -19.60
C PRO A 351 -6.50 21.32 -19.77
N LEU A 352 -7.45 21.76 -18.93
CA LEU A 352 -8.83 21.26 -18.94
C LEU A 352 -9.53 21.49 -20.28
N THR A 353 -9.40 22.67 -20.88
CA THR A 353 -10.03 23.00 -22.17
C THR A 353 -9.59 22.04 -23.28
N GLN A 354 -8.30 21.70 -23.34
CA GLN A 354 -7.77 20.79 -24.35
C GLN A 354 -8.33 19.38 -24.19
N LYS A 355 -8.34 18.85 -22.96
CA LYS A 355 -8.88 17.49 -22.69
C LYS A 355 -10.39 17.41 -22.93
N TYR A 356 -11.11 18.47 -22.58
CA TYR A 356 -12.54 18.57 -22.86
C TYR A 356 -12.83 18.62 -24.36
N ALA A 357 -12.08 19.44 -25.11
CA ALA A 357 -12.20 19.54 -26.57
C ALA A 357 -11.90 18.20 -27.26
N LEU A 358 -10.90 17.45 -26.81
CA LEU A 358 -10.62 16.10 -27.32
C LEU A 358 -11.78 15.13 -27.10
N LEU A 359 -12.51 15.24 -25.98
CA LEU A 359 -13.67 14.39 -25.71
C LEU A 359 -14.88 14.80 -26.55
N ILE A 360 -15.09 16.11 -26.75
CA ILE A 360 -16.14 16.65 -27.64
C ILE A 360 -15.86 16.30 -29.09
N ASP A 361 -14.66 16.54 -29.61
CA ASP A 361 -14.30 16.25 -31.01
C ASP A 361 -14.62 14.80 -31.37
N LYS A 362 -14.33 13.87 -30.45
CA LYS A 362 -14.65 12.46 -30.63
C LYS A 362 -16.16 12.16 -30.64
N TYR A 363 -17.03 12.92 -29.94
CA TYR A 363 -18.42 12.47 -29.62
C TYR A 363 -19.56 13.50 -29.53
N GLY A 364 -19.28 14.80 -29.64
CA GLY A 364 -20.27 15.87 -29.49
C GLY A 364 -21.21 15.94 -30.69
N LYS A 365 -22.36 15.25 -30.63
CA LYS A 365 -23.48 15.46 -31.59
C LYS A 365 -24.67 16.21 -30.98
N ASN A 366 -24.75 16.33 -29.66
CA ASN A 366 -25.80 17.08 -28.96
C ASN A 366 -25.14 18.15 -28.08
N TYR A 367 -25.51 19.41 -28.30
CA TYR A 367 -24.87 20.62 -27.76
C TYR A 367 -25.10 20.86 -26.25
N GLU A 368 -25.64 19.90 -25.50
CA GLU A 368 -26.14 20.11 -24.12
C GLU A 368 -25.72 19.04 -23.09
N ALA A 369 -24.55 18.42 -23.20
CA ALA A 369 -24.00 17.61 -22.11
C ALA A 369 -22.91 18.38 -21.35
N SER A 370 -23.32 19.38 -20.59
CA SER A 370 -22.45 20.27 -19.81
C SER A 370 -21.97 19.60 -18.52
N ASN A 371 -21.13 18.55 -18.61
CA ASN A 371 -20.28 18.01 -17.54
C ASN A 371 -19.32 16.92 -18.08
N PHE A 372 -18.02 16.99 -17.74
CA PHE A 372 -17.00 16.06 -18.27
C PHE A 372 -17.25 14.58 -17.92
N HIS A 373 -17.73 14.29 -16.70
CA HIS A 373 -18.02 12.92 -16.26
C HIS A 373 -19.19 12.29 -17.03
N ASP A 374 -20.21 13.08 -17.38
CA ASP A 374 -21.34 12.62 -18.20
C ASP A 374 -20.89 12.28 -19.63
N LEU A 375 -20.08 13.15 -20.24
CA LEU A 375 -19.49 12.89 -21.55
C LEU A 375 -18.61 11.64 -21.53
N LEU A 376 -17.84 11.44 -20.46
CA LEU A 376 -16.96 10.28 -20.32
C LEU A 376 -17.75 8.98 -20.14
N ASN A 377 -18.86 9.01 -19.40
CA ASN A 377 -19.81 7.88 -19.31
C ASN A 377 -20.44 7.56 -20.66
N GLU A 378 -20.88 8.57 -21.41
CA GLU A 378 -21.44 8.36 -22.74
C GLU A 378 -20.41 7.81 -23.74
N PHE A 379 -19.15 8.25 -23.63
CA PHE A 379 -18.04 7.69 -24.38
C PHE A 379 -17.85 6.20 -24.09
N GLN A 380 -17.80 5.83 -22.81
CA GLN A 380 -17.68 4.44 -22.37
C GLN A 380 -18.79 3.56 -22.95
N LYS A 381 -20.04 4.01 -22.94
CA LYS A 381 -21.19 3.22 -23.47
C LYS A 381 -21.10 2.97 -24.97
N LYS A 382 -20.49 3.88 -25.73
CA LYS A 382 -20.47 3.85 -27.20
C LYS A 382 -19.26 3.14 -27.80
N GLN A 383 -18.16 2.96 -27.05
CA GLN A 383 -16.96 2.32 -27.56
C GLN A 383 -16.36 1.26 -26.63
N SER A 384 -15.93 0.16 -27.26
CA SER A 384 -15.00 -0.82 -26.67
C SER A 384 -13.57 -0.55 -27.15
N GLY A 385 -12.54 -0.75 -26.32
CA GLY A 385 -11.13 -0.70 -26.74
C GLY A 385 -10.37 0.61 -26.46
N ASN A 386 -10.81 1.42 -25.48
CA ASN A 386 -10.13 2.65 -25.05
C ASN A 386 -9.97 2.70 -23.52
N GLU A 387 -9.64 1.55 -22.92
CA GLU A 387 -9.61 1.33 -21.48
C GLU A 387 -8.62 2.29 -20.78
N ASP A 388 -7.43 2.50 -21.35
CA ASP A 388 -6.41 3.41 -20.79
C ASP A 388 -6.89 4.88 -20.80
N PHE A 389 -7.58 5.30 -21.86
CA PHE A 389 -8.17 6.64 -21.95
C PHE A 389 -9.29 6.81 -20.91
N LEU A 390 -10.12 5.79 -20.72
CA LEU A 390 -11.20 5.80 -19.73
C LEU A 390 -10.65 5.87 -18.30
N MET A 391 -9.61 5.10 -18.00
CA MET A 391 -8.93 5.17 -16.70
C MET A 391 -8.28 6.55 -16.49
N GLN A 392 -7.56 7.09 -17.48
CA GLN A 392 -7.05 8.48 -17.42
C GLN A 392 -8.20 9.49 -17.25
N GLY A 393 -9.35 9.24 -17.88
CA GLY A 393 -10.55 10.04 -17.72
C GLY A 393 -11.05 10.08 -16.28
N LEU A 394 -11.02 8.98 -15.53
CA LEU A 394 -11.38 8.97 -14.10
C LEU A 394 -10.48 9.88 -13.27
N TYR A 395 -9.17 9.90 -13.54
CA TYR A 395 -8.27 10.87 -12.93
C TYR A 395 -8.65 12.31 -13.29
N GLN A 396 -9.02 12.56 -14.55
CA GLN A 396 -9.43 13.88 -15.03
C GLN A 396 -10.72 14.38 -14.36
N VAL A 397 -11.69 13.49 -14.06
CA VAL A 397 -12.96 13.85 -13.38
C VAL A 397 -12.72 14.66 -12.10
N PHE A 398 -11.69 14.33 -11.31
CA PHE A 398 -11.32 15.11 -10.13
C PHE A 398 -11.09 16.59 -10.44
N TRP A 399 -10.29 16.88 -11.46
CA TRP A 399 -9.94 18.24 -11.84
C TRP A 399 -11.11 19.01 -12.43
N PHE A 400 -11.95 18.33 -13.21
CA PHE A 400 -13.13 18.93 -13.83
C PHE A 400 -14.22 19.27 -12.81
N LEU A 401 -14.45 18.41 -11.80
CA LEU A 401 -15.49 18.62 -10.79
C LEU A 401 -15.07 19.54 -9.64
N THR A 402 -13.79 19.60 -9.30
CA THR A 402 -13.29 20.62 -8.36
C THR A 402 -13.21 22.00 -8.98
N SER A 403 -13.00 22.05 -10.30
CA SER A 403 -12.79 23.29 -11.06
C SER A 403 -13.83 23.51 -12.14
N ASN A 404 -15.12 23.36 -11.80
CA ASN A 404 -16.24 23.37 -12.75
C ASN A 404 -16.14 24.44 -13.85
N GLY A 405 -16.38 24.01 -15.10
CA GLY A 405 -16.43 24.86 -16.28
C GLY A 405 -17.78 25.51 -16.49
N PHE A 406 -17.78 26.76 -16.95
CA PHE A 406 -18.94 27.38 -17.60
C PHE A 406 -18.72 27.33 -19.11
N VAL A 407 -19.75 26.89 -19.83
CA VAL A 407 -19.74 26.83 -21.29
C VAL A 407 -20.52 28.03 -21.82
N TYR A 408 -19.87 28.85 -22.64
CA TYR A 408 -20.58 29.80 -23.50
C TYR A 408 -20.54 29.26 -24.93
N ILE A 409 -21.66 28.71 -25.40
CA ILE A 409 -21.82 28.28 -26.79
C ILE A 409 -22.53 29.41 -27.54
N ASP A 410 -21.80 30.10 -28.41
CA ASP A 410 -22.45 30.97 -29.42
C ASP A 410 -23.10 30.07 -30.46
N THR A 411 -24.43 29.90 -30.35
CA THR A 411 -25.24 29.01 -31.19
C THR A 411 -25.21 29.37 -32.67
N HIS A 412 -24.79 30.59 -33.04
CA HIS A 412 -24.72 31.06 -34.42
C HIS A 412 -23.38 30.81 -35.10
N LYS A 413 -22.36 30.32 -34.39
CA LYS A 413 -20.99 30.11 -34.91
C LYS A 413 -20.49 28.68 -34.77
N ILE A 414 -21.40 27.74 -34.52
CA ILE A 414 -21.11 26.33 -34.23
C ILE A 414 -20.29 25.65 -35.35
N GLN A 415 -20.50 26.02 -36.62
CA GLN A 415 -19.77 25.43 -37.76
C GLN A 415 -18.32 25.93 -37.89
N ASP A 416 -17.98 27.06 -37.25
CA ASP A 416 -16.66 27.70 -37.34
C ASP A 416 -15.80 27.53 -36.07
N GLN A 417 -16.18 26.64 -35.15
CA GLN A 417 -15.58 26.55 -33.81
C GLN A 417 -14.14 25.99 -33.80
N LYS A 418 -13.19 26.84 -34.17
CA LYS A 418 -11.77 26.69 -33.83
C LYS A 418 -11.48 26.98 -32.35
N TYR A 419 -12.42 27.58 -31.62
CA TYR A 419 -12.26 27.93 -30.19
C TYR A 419 -13.60 27.86 -29.44
N LEU A 420 -13.82 26.79 -28.69
CA LEU A 420 -14.85 26.77 -27.65
C LEU A 420 -14.36 27.64 -26.48
N ASN A 421 -15.13 28.66 -26.09
CA ASN A 421 -14.80 29.50 -24.93
C ASN A 421 -15.23 28.82 -23.62
N TYR A 422 -14.39 27.92 -23.10
CA TYR A 422 -14.55 27.33 -21.77
C TYR A 422 -13.80 28.14 -20.71
N ASN A 423 -14.52 28.54 -19.66
CA ASN A 423 -13.93 29.13 -18.47
C ASN A 423 -14.13 28.22 -17.27
N PHE A 424 -13.03 27.69 -16.72
CA PHE A 424 -13.06 26.85 -15.52
C PHE A 424 -12.91 27.71 -14.26
N ALA A 425 -13.77 27.47 -13.27
CA ALA A 425 -13.64 28.10 -11.97
C ALA A 425 -12.32 27.70 -11.31
N TYR A 426 -11.67 28.66 -10.65
CA TYR A 426 -10.47 28.39 -9.88
C TYR A 426 -10.78 27.51 -8.66
N PHE A 427 -9.89 26.56 -8.39
CA PHE A 427 -9.87 25.75 -7.18
C PHE A 427 -8.48 25.85 -6.55
N ASN A 428 -8.43 26.24 -5.28
CA ASN A 428 -7.16 26.39 -4.57
C ASN A 428 -6.70 25.04 -4.03
N TYR A 429 -5.84 24.34 -4.78
CA TYR A 429 -5.30 23.05 -4.34
C TYR A 429 -4.33 23.17 -3.15
N ALA A 430 -3.93 24.39 -2.76
CA ALA A 430 -3.14 24.64 -1.54
C ALA A 430 -4.00 25.10 -0.36
N ALA A 431 -5.34 24.98 -0.43
CA ALA A 431 -6.21 25.29 0.70
C ALA A 431 -6.00 24.34 1.88
N ASP A 432 -5.58 23.11 1.60
CA ASP A 432 -5.34 22.05 2.59
C ASP A 432 -4.23 21.10 2.13
N GLU A 433 -3.64 20.36 3.07
CA GLU A 433 -2.52 19.45 2.81
C GLU A 433 -2.94 18.32 1.85
N TYR A 434 -4.12 17.74 2.06
CA TYR A 434 -4.62 16.64 1.24
C TYR A 434 -4.79 17.02 -0.23
N SER A 435 -5.45 18.13 -0.52
CA SER A 435 -5.65 18.62 -1.90
C SER A 435 -4.32 18.86 -2.61
N LEU A 436 -3.31 19.37 -1.87
CA LEU A 436 -1.98 19.62 -2.40
C LEU A 436 -1.26 18.31 -2.73
N GLU A 437 -1.23 17.39 -1.77
CA GLU A 437 -0.59 16.08 -1.89
C GLU A 437 -1.28 15.22 -2.96
N PHE A 438 -2.59 15.08 -2.90
CA PHE A 438 -3.36 14.32 -3.88
C PHE A 438 -3.17 14.88 -5.29
N GLY A 439 -3.31 16.20 -5.46
CA GLY A 439 -3.17 16.87 -6.75
C GLY A 439 -1.79 16.67 -7.39
N ARG A 440 -0.70 16.86 -6.62
CA ARG A 440 0.67 16.76 -7.16
C ARG A 440 1.07 15.34 -7.59
N HIS A 441 0.51 14.31 -6.95
CA HIS A 441 0.78 12.91 -7.30
C HIS A 441 -0.01 12.45 -8.53
N ILE A 442 -1.28 12.87 -8.69
CA ILE A 442 -2.10 12.40 -9.80
C ILE A 442 -1.98 13.25 -11.07
N TYR A 443 -1.39 14.45 -11.00
CA TYR A 443 -1.35 15.41 -12.12
C TYR A 443 -0.79 14.81 -13.40
N ASN A 444 0.39 14.19 -13.33
CA ASN A 444 1.05 13.64 -14.52
C ASN A 444 0.23 12.50 -15.13
N THR A 445 -0.32 11.59 -14.31
CA THR A 445 -1.24 10.54 -14.78
C THR A 445 -2.50 11.13 -15.43
N SER A 446 -2.98 12.28 -14.95
CA SER A 446 -4.18 12.93 -15.45
C SER A 446 -3.98 13.62 -16.81
N PHE A 447 -2.80 14.19 -17.07
CA PHE A 447 -2.64 15.11 -18.21
C PHE A 447 -1.51 14.78 -19.16
N LEU A 448 -0.39 14.26 -18.65
CA LEU A 448 0.72 13.83 -19.49
C LEU A 448 0.39 12.44 -20.04
N GLN A 449 0.58 12.25 -21.34
CA GLN A 449 0.57 10.91 -21.90
C GLN A 449 1.81 10.19 -21.37
N ALA A 450 1.61 8.99 -20.81
CA ALA A 450 2.70 8.07 -20.52
C ALA A 450 3.23 7.46 -21.81
#